data_AF-A0A929HBY3-F1
#
_entry.id   AF-A0A929HBY3-F1
#
_cell.length_a   1.000
_cell.length_b   1.000
_cell.length_c   1.000
_cell.angle_alpha   90.00
_cell.angle_beta   90.00
_cell.angle_gamma   90.00
#
_symmetry.space_group_name_H-M   'P 1'
#
loop_
_entity.id
_entity.type
_entity.pdbx_description
1 polymer ?
#
loop_
_entity_poly.entity_id
_entity_poly.type
_entity_poly.pdbx_seq_one_letter_code
_entity_poly.pdbx_strand_id
1 'polypeptide(L)'
;MSHKKNRLNPAPERGSVNEYLEALKSSERFGPQVVHHEELAGVEARFGENLEKWPGPLEFALQEMGISQLYLHQVEATDAIRRGEDVIAATPTASGKSLIYNLPVFERIMADRQSRALYL
;
A
#
# COMPACT_ATOMS: atom_id res chain seq x y z
N MET A 1 -58.92 6.24 17.63
CA MET A 1 -58.55 5.96 16.22
C MET A 1 -57.21 6.64 15.91
N SER A 2 -56.29 5.84 15.38
CA SER A 2 -55.08 6.21 14.62
C SER A 2 -53.94 6.96 15.33
N HIS A 3 -53.04 6.18 15.95
CA HIS A 3 -51.63 6.54 16.12
C HIS A 3 -50.97 6.65 14.73
N LYS A 4 -50.54 7.86 14.35
CA LYS A 4 -49.66 8.08 13.21
C LYS A 4 -48.31 7.40 13.49
N LYS A 5 -48.08 6.25 12.87
CA LYS A 5 -46.75 5.62 12.77
C LYS A 5 -45.81 6.62 12.09
N ASN A 6 -44.85 7.14 12.85
CA ASN A 6 -43.74 7.92 12.33
C ASN A 6 -42.92 6.97 11.44
N ARG A 7 -43.06 7.07 10.12
CA ARG A 7 -42.21 6.32 9.19
C ARG A 7 -40.81 6.92 9.32
N LEU A 8 -39.92 6.18 9.98
CA LEU A 8 -38.48 6.39 9.87
C LEU A 8 -38.16 6.41 8.38
N ASN A 9 -37.69 7.56 7.88
CA ASN A 9 -37.12 7.61 6.54
C ASN A 9 -35.95 6.61 6.50
N PRO A 10 -35.85 5.76 5.46
CA PRO A 10 -34.69 4.89 5.32
C PRO A 10 -33.42 5.74 5.27
N ALA A 11 -32.34 5.25 5.88
CA ALA A 11 -31.03 5.87 5.73
C ALA A 11 -30.72 6.05 4.23
N PRO A 12 -30.16 7.20 3.81
CA PRO A 12 -29.82 7.39 2.40
C PRO A 12 -28.92 6.24 1.96
N GLU A 13 -29.24 5.63 0.81
CA GLU A 13 -28.37 4.64 0.19
C GLU A 13 -26.98 5.25 0.02
N ARG A 14 -25.97 4.59 0.56
CA ARG A 14 -24.58 5.05 0.43
C ARG A 14 -24.15 4.75 -1.01
N GLY A 15 -24.17 5.78 -1.85
CA GLY A 15 -23.69 5.69 -3.22
C GLY A 15 -22.20 5.32 -3.29
N SER A 16 -21.77 4.84 -4.46
CA SER A 16 -20.37 4.50 -4.71
C SER A 16 -19.47 5.75 -4.76
N VAL A 17 -18.15 5.54 -4.62
CA VAL A 17 -17.17 6.63 -4.83
C VAL A 17 -17.32 7.22 -6.24
N ASN A 18 -17.59 6.39 -7.24
CA ASN A 18 -17.79 6.84 -8.62
C ASN A 18 -19.04 7.72 -8.75
N GLU A 19 -20.16 7.33 -8.13
CA GLU A 19 -21.37 8.18 -8.10
C GLU A 19 -21.10 9.53 -7.44
N TYR A 20 -20.31 9.55 -6.37
CA TYR A 20 -19.93 10.80 -5.72
C TYR A 20 -19.07 11.69 -6.62
N LEU A 21 -18.10 11.12 -7.34
CA LEU A 21 -17.26 11.86 -8.29
C LEU A 21 -18.10 12.47 -9.42
N GLU A 22 -19.05 11.71 -9.96
CA GLU A 22 -19.94 12.20 -11.01
C GLU A 22 -20.90 13.28 -10.51
N ALA A 23 -21.44 13.14 -9.29
CA ALA A 23 -22.25 14.18 -8.66
C ALA A 23 -21.45 15.46 -8.40
N LEU A 24 -20.18 15.34 -8.00
CA LEU A 24 -19.28 16.49 -7.79
C LEU A 24 -19.05 17.26 -9.09
N LYS A 25 -18.69 16.54 -10.17
CA LYS A 25 -18.41 17.12 -11.49
C LYS A 25 -19.64 17.80 -12.11
N SER A 26 -20.82 17.21 -11.92
CA SER A 26 -22.10 17.72 -12.47
C SER A 26 -22.78 18.77 -11.59
N SER A 27 -22.25 19.08 -10.41
CA SER A 27 -22.88 20.03 -9.49
C SER A 27 -22.86 21.46 -10.04
N GLU A 28 -23.99 22.17 -9.97
CA GLU A 28 -24.08 23.58 -10.38
C GLU A 28 -23.12 24.48 -9.60
N ARG A 29 -22.85 24.12 -8.33
CA ARG A 29 -21.98 24.90 -7.45
C ARG A 29 -20.50 24.65 -7.71
N PHE A 30 -20.07 23.39 -7.85
CA PHE A 30 -18.64 23.04 -7.90
C PHE A 30 -18.15 22.65 -9.29
N GLY A 31 -19.02 22.11 -10.16
CA GLY A 31 -18.68 21.73 -11.53
C GLY A 31 -17.95 22.85 -12.30
N PRO A 32 -18.47 24.10 -12.33
CA PRO A 32 -17.81 25.22 -12.99
C PRO A 32 -16.44 25.60 -12.41
N GLN A 33 -16.10 25.14 -11.20
CA GLN A 33 -14.82 25.43 -10.54
C GLN A 33 -13.75 24.38 -10.86
N VAL A 34 -14.12 23.23 -11.44
CA VAL A 34 -13.18 22.18 -11.85
C VAL A 34 -12.65 22.52 -13.25
N VAL A 35 -11.42 23.05 -13.31
CA VAL A 35 -10.77 23.42 -14.59
C VAL A 35 -9.99 22.27 -15.23
N HIS A 36 -9.69 21.22 -14.46
CA HIS A 36 -8.93 20.06 -14.92
C HIS A 36 -9.33 18.81 -14.13
N HIS A 37 -9.47 17.70 -14.84
CA HIS A 37 -9.67 16.37 -14.30
C HIS A 37 -8.83 15.40 -15.12
N GLU A 38 -8.02 14.61 -14.44
CA GLU A 38 -7.19 13.56 -15.04
C GLU A 38 -7.46 12.26 -14.31
N GLU A 39 -7.69 11.20 -15.07
CA GLU A 39 -7.81 9.84 -14.56
C GLU A 39 -6.50 9.10 -14.87
N LEU A 40 -5.77 8.74 -13.82
CA LEU A 40 -4.57 7.94 -13.94
C LEU A 40 -4.96 6.47 -13.95
N ALA A 41 -4.60 5.75 -15.01
CA ALA A 41 -4.87 4.33 -15.11
C ALA A 41 -4.22 3.56 -13.95
N GLY A 42 -4.95 2.58 -13.42
CA GLY A 42 -4.41 1.62 -12.47
C GLY A 42 -3.23 0.86 -13.10
N VAL A 43 -2.20 0.62 -12.30
CA VAL A 43 -1.02 -0.15 -12.73
C VAL A 43 -1.05 -1.50 -12.04
N GLU A 44 -0.94 -2.56 -12.85
CA GLU A 44 -0.85 -3.92 -12.33
C GLU A 44 0.41 -4.13 -11.49
N ALA A 45 0.24 -4.93 -10.44
CA ALA A 45 1.33 -5.32 -9.57
C ALA A 45 2.39 -6.13 -10.33
N ARG A 46 3.67 -5.80 -10.10
CA ARG A 46 4.80 -6.61 -10.57
C ARG A 46 5.49 -7.24 -9.37
N PHE A 47 5.65 -8.56 -9.41
CA PHE A 47 6.31 -9.33 -8.36
C PHE A 47 7.66 -9.83 -8.84
N GLY A 48 8.58 -10.07 -7.91
CA GLY A 48 9.90 -10.63 -8.19
C GLY A 48 10.21 -11.83 -7.31
N GLU A 49 11.34 -12.48 -7.60
CA GLU A 49 11.92 -13.54 -6.78
C GLU A 49 13.28 -13.10 -6.26
N ASN A 50 13.51 -13.22 -4.95
CA ASN A 50 14.80 -12.91 -4.35
C ASN A 50 15.88 -13.88 -4.84
N LEU A 51 17.10 -13.37 -5.05
CA LEU A 51 18.27 -14.19 -5.38
C LEU A 51 18.54 -15.27 -4.33
N GLU A 52 18.33 -14.93 -3.06
CA GLU A 52 18.43 -15.85 -1.93
C GLU A 52 17.14 -15.86 -1.12
N LYS A 53 16.76 -17.03 -0.62
CA LYS A 53 15.59 -17.16 0.25
C LYS A 53 15.79 -16.39 1.54
N TRP A 54 14.69 -15.90 2.11
CA TRP A 54 14.74 -15.28 3.43
C TRP A 54 14.93 -16.36 4.51
N PRO A 55 15.56 -16.04 5.65
CA PRO A 55 15.57 -16.92 6.81
C PRO A 55 14.15 -17.34 7.18
N GLY A 56 13.96 -18.60 7.58
CA GLY A 56 12.64 -19.17 7.88
C GLY A 56 11.74 -18.30 8.79
N PRO A 57 12.26 -17.67 9.87
CA PRO A 57 11.45 -16.75 10.68
C PRO A 57 10.92 -15.53 9.92
N LEU A 58 11.66 -15.00 8.94
CA LEU A 58 11.20 -13.90 8.08
C LEU A 58 10.19 -14.38 7.04
N GLU A 59 10.38 -15.56 6.44
CA GLU A 59 9.38 -16.15 5.54
C GLU A 59 8.04 -16.35 6.28
N PHE A 60 8.10 -16.88 7.50
CA PHE A 60 6.91 -17.04 8.35
C PHE A 60 6.25 -15.70 8.69
N ALA A 61 7.03 -14.68 9.07
CA ALA A 61 6.49 -13.36 9.37
C ALA A 61 5.82 -12.71 8.15
N LEU A 62 6.40 -12.86 6.96
CA LEU A 62 5.80 -12.38 5.71
C LEU A 62 4.46 -13.07 5.44
N GLN A 63 4.39 -14.39 5.63
CA GLN A 63 3.14 -15.14 5.48
C GLN A 63 2.06 -14.69 6.47
N GLU A 64 2.39 -14.48 7.74
CA GLU A 64 1.45 -13.97 8.76
C GLU A 64 0.95 -12.55 8.43
N MET A 65 1.75 -11.76 7.72
CA MET A 65 1.35 -10.45 7.20
C MET A 65 0.49 -10.53 5.92
N GLY A 66 0.20 -11.74 5.42
CA GLY A 66 -0.52 -11.95 4.16
C GLY A 66 0.33 -11.67 2.92
N ILE A 67 1.66 -11.64 3.06
CA ILE A 67 2.60 -11.36 1.97
C ILE A 67 3.16 -12.68 1.46
N SER A 68 2.59 -13.16 0.34
CA SER A 68 3.06 -14.37 -0.35
C SER A 68 4.25 -14.11 -1.28
N GLN A 69 4.34 -12.90 -1.85
CA GLN A 69 5.38 -12.48 -2.78
C GLN A 69 5.71 -11.01 -2.56
N LEU A 70 6.99 -10.66 -2.72
CA LEU A 70 7.44 -9.27 -2.70
C LEU A 70 7.24 -8.64 -4.08
N TYR A 71 6.94 -7.34 -4.08
CA TYR A 71 6.94 -6.57 -5.32
C TYR A 71 8.34 -6.52 -5.93
N LEU A 72 8.41 -6.37 -7.24
CA LEU A 72 9.66 -6.34 -8.00
C LEU A 72 10.64 -5.31 -7.43
N HIS A 73 10.18 -4.09 -7.12
CA HIS A 73 11.03 -3.04 -6.54
C HIS A 73 11.55 -3.38 -5.14
N GLN A 74 10.82 -4.20 -4.37
CA GLN A 74 11.28 -4.66 -3.06
C GLN A 74 12.38 -5.70 -3.21
N VAL A 75 12.23 -6.62 -4.15
CA VAL A 75 13.22 -7.64 -4.47
C VAL A 75 14.51 -6.99 -4.98
N GLU A 76 14.42 -6.13 -6.00
CA GLU A 76 15.57 -5.44 -6.58
C GLU A 76 16.36 -4.66 -5.51
N ALA A 77 15.66 -3.94 -4.64
CA ALA A 77 16.28 -3.16 -3.58
C ALA A 77 16.90 -4.03 -2.48
N THR A 78 16.20 -5.07 -2.02
CA THR A 78 16.74 -5.96 -0.97
C THR A 78 17.92 -6.77 -1.45
N ASP A 79 17.92 -7.22 -2.71
CA ASP A 79 19.06 -7.94 -3.29
C ASP A 79 20.26 -7.00 -3.51
N ALA A 80 20.06 -5.73 -3.87
CA ALA A 80 21.11 -4.72 -3.88
C ALA A 80 21.73 -4.48 -2.49
N ILE A 81 20.89 -4.35 -1.46
CA ILE A 81 21.34 -4.21 -0.07
C ILE A 81 22.17 -5.44 0.37
N ARG A 82 21.75 -6.66 0.01
CA ARG A 82 22.52 -7.90 0.29
C ARG A 82 23.89 -7.92 -0.40
N ARG A 83 24.03 -7.29 -1.56
CA ARG A 83 25.32 -7.10 -2.24
C ARG A 83 26.19 -6.00 -1.61
N GLY A 84 25.70 -5.30 -0.60
CA GLY A 84 26.40 -4.21 0.08
C GLY A 84 26.31 -2.87 -0.66
N GLU A 85 25.31 -2.70 -1.52
CA GLU A 85 25.08 -1.46 -2.28
C GLU A 85 24.19 -0.48 -1.47
N ASP A 86 24.45 0.82 -1.62
CA ASP A 86 23.58 1.88 -1.11
C ASP A 86 22.37 2.07 -2.04
N VAL A 87 21.15 2.06 -1.49
CA VAL A 87 19.91 2.08 -2.26
C VAL A 87 19.06 3.31 -1.97
N ILE A 88 18.61 3.98 -3.03
CA ILE A 88 17.56 5.01 -2.98
C ILE A 88 16.30 4.44 -3.63
N ALA A 89 15.24 4.23 -2.85
CA ALA A 89 13.96 3.73 -3.35
C ALA A 89 12.97 4.87 -3.62
N ALA A 90 12.89 5.32 -4.88
CA ALA A 90 11.96 6.36 -5.34
C ALA A 90 10.64 5.75 -5.83
N THR A 91 9.80 5.27 -4.92
CA THR A 91 8.49 4.68 -5.26
C THR A 91 7.32 5.52 -4.72
N PRO A 92 6.10 5.41 -5.30
CA PRO A 92 4.91 6.09 -4.79
C PRO A 92 4.60 5.76 -3.33
N THR A 93 3.85 6.63 -2.65
CA THR A 93 3.35 6.39 -1.29
C THR A 93 2.48 5.13 -1.26
N ALA A 94 2.46 4.42 -0.13
CA ALA A 94 1.77 3.12 0.05
C ALA A 94 2.29 1.94 -0.81
N SER A 95 3.42 2.06 -1.51
CA SER A 95 4.01 0.96 -2.29
C SER A 95 4.78 -0.11 -1.47
N GLY A 96 4.67 -0.09 -0.13
CA GLY A 96 5.38 -1.04 0.74
C GLY A 96 6.89 -0.82 0.88
N LYS A 97 7.40 0.43 0.77
CA LYS A 97 8.84 0.73 0.97
C LYS A 97 9.40 0.23 2.30
N SER A 98 8.56 0.12 3.34
CA SER A 98 9.02 -0.31 4.66
C SER A 98 9.71 -1.66 4.67
N LEU A 99 9.30 -2.58 3.80
CA LEU A 99 9.93 -3.89 3.69
C LEU A 99 11.34 -3.82 3.11
N ILE A 100 11.65 -2.82 2.28
CA ILE A 100 12.97 -2.66 1.64
C ILE A 100 14.07 -2.50 2.68
N TYR A 101 13.83 -1.70 3.72
CA TYR A 101 14.83 -1.47 4.77
C TYR A 101 14.64 -2.38 5.99
N ASN A 102 13.42 -2.84 6.29
CA ASN A 102 13.20 -3.71 7.45
C ASN A 102 13.68 -5.15 7.24
N LEU A 103 13.44 -5.75 6.06
CA LEU A 103 13.83 -7.15 5.84
C LEU A 103 15.35 -7.36 5.96
N PRO A 104 16.21 -6.54 5.33
CA PRO A 104 17.66 -6.68 5.47
C PRO A 104 18.14 -6.40 6.90
N VAL A 105 17.53 -5.44 7.61
CA VAL A 105 17.87 -5.15 9.01
C VAL A 105 17.57 -6.36 9.90
N PHE A 106 16.38 -6.96 9.77
CA PHE A 106 16.03 -8.13 10.56
C PHE A 106 16.88 -9.35 10.20
N GLU A 107 17.13 -9.59 8.90
CA GLU A 107 18.04 -10.63 8.44
C GLU A 107 19.42 -10.47 9.09
N ARG A 108 19.96 -9.25 9.12
CA ARG A 108 21.26 -8.97 9.72
C ARG A 108 21.27 -9.18 11.24
N ILE A 109 20.21 -8.79 11.94
CA ILE A 109 20.05 -9.01 13.40
C ILE A 109 19.96 -10.50 13.73
N MET A 110 19.34 -11.31 12.85
CA MET A 110 19.28 -12.76 13.01
C MET A 110 20.64 -13.42 12.81
N ALA A 111 21.42 -12.96 11.82
CA ALA A 111 22.77 -13.45 11.56
C ALA A 111 23.78 -13.02 12.63
N ASP A 112 23.66 -11.79 13.14
CA ASP A 112 24.53 -11.22 14.17
C ASP A 112 23.72 -10.38 15.17
N ARG A 113 23.58 -10.91 16.39
CA ARG A 113 22.86 -10.25 17.51
C ARG A 113 23.51 -8.95 17.99
N GLN A 114 24.79 -8.70 17.65
CA GLN A 114 25.48 -7.45 17.98
C GLN A 114 25.27 -6.37 16.92
N SER A 115 24.68 -6.70 15.77
CA SER A 115 24.35 -5.71 14.73
C SER A 115 23.34 -4.66 15.22
N ARG A 116 23.41 -3.47 14.62
CA ARG A 116 22.55 -2.33 14.94
C ARG A 116 22.13 -1.65 13.64
N ALA A 117 20.97 -1.01 13.66
CA ALA A 117 20.47 -0.19 12.57
C ALA A 117 19.98 1.16 13.13
N LEU A 118 20.16 2.23 12.36
CA LEU A 118 19.70 3.57 12.68
C LEU A 118 18.59 3.96 11.70
N TYR A 119 17.46 4.41 12.25
CA TYR A 119 16.30 4.89 11.49
C TYR A 119 16.12 6.37 11.83
N LEU A 120 15.87 7.19 10.81
CA LEU A 120 15.73 8.65 10.92
C LEU A 120 14.34 9.08 10.46
#